data_AF-A0A7X7UQX6-F1
#
_entry.id   AF-A0A7X7UQX6-F1
#
_cell.length_a   1.000
_cell.length_b   1.000
_cell.length_c   1.000
_cell.angle_alpha   90.00
_cell.angle_beta   90.00
_cell.angle_gamma   90.00
#
_symmetry.space_group_name_H-M   'P 1'
#
loop_
_entity.id
_entity.type
_entity.pdbx_description
1 polymer ?
#
loop_
_entity_poly.entity_id
_entity_poly.type
_entity_poly.pdbx_seq_one_letter_code
_entity_poly.pdbx_strand_id
1 'polypeptide(L)'
;MPQRHIPSPFAQLLLADRVFVLSKHHAIHQNTFWPFASISELNHIPLTYDSVTDTFSLKYNFAFDILFGTDLFDKTMMEKEVDHYIEVMEEFGVPLDSRSSISKSDWQLFVCTLTKDPKKKQKIYSAVAKYLRESPSRVPFSDLYFADSGVHRDFQNRTVQGGIFILLLEKEGLRGD
;
A
#
# COMPACT_ATOMS: atom_id res chain seq x y z
N MET A 1 -28.80 -6.00 -30.48
CA MET A 1 -27.53 -5.33 -30.12
C MET A 1 -27.14 -5.82 -28.72
N PRO A 2 -25.97 -6.44 -28.50
CA PRO A 2 -25.60 -6.86 -27.16
C PRO A 2 -25.16 -5.62 -26.36
N GLN A 3 -25.73 -5.46 -25.16
CA GLN A 3 -25.39 -4.37 -24.26
C GLN A 3 -23.94 -4.52 -23.76
N ARG A 4 -23.14 -3.46 -23.91
CA ARG A 4 -21.81 -3.40 -23.31
C ARG A 4 -21.97 -3.29 -21.80
N HIS A 5 -21.60 -4.35 -21.09
CA HIS A 5 -21.52 -4.33 -19.64
C HIS A 5 -20.36 -3.41 -19.23
N ILE A 6 -20.67 -2.22 -18.73
CA ILE A 6 -19.67 -1.32 -18.15
C ILE A 6 -19.36 -1.88 -16.75
N PRO A 7 -18.11 -2.27 -16.43
CA PRO A 7 -17.78 -2.76 -15.10
C PRO A 7 -17.97 -1.64 -14.07
N SER A 8 -18.42 -2.01 -12.87
CA SER A 8 -18.52 -1.08 -11.73
C SER A 8 -17.16 -0.40 -11.48
N PRO A 9 -17.13 0.86 -11.02
CA PRO A 9 -15.88 1.58 -10.68
C PRO A 9 -14.98 0.79 -9.72
N PHE A 10 -15.56 -0.07 -8.89
CA PHE A 10 -14.85 -0.94 -7.96
C PHE A 10 -14.06 -2.06 -8.68
N ALA A 11 -14.61 -2.59 -9.78
CA ALA A 11 -13.93 -3.58 -10.61
C ALA A 11 -12.77 -2.97 -11.42
N GLN A 12 -12.87 -1.69 -11.79
CA GLN A 12 -11.78 -0.98 -12.47
C GLN A 12 -10.60 -0.69 -11.54
N LEU A 13 -10.86 -0.45 -10.24
CA LEU A 13 -9.82 -0.25 -9.22
C LEU A 13 -9.04 -1.54 -8.96
N LEU A 14 -9.73 -2.69 -8.84
CA LEU A 14 -9.10 -3.99 -8.67
C LEU A 14 -8.32 -4.48 -9.90
N LEU A 15 -8.71 -4.05 -11.10
CA LEU A 15 -7.98 -4.35 -12.34
C LEU A 15 -6.77 -3.43 -12.55
N ALA A 16 -6.75 -2.25 -11.94
CA ALA A 16 -5.62 -1.33 -11.98
C ALA A 16 -4.44 -1.84 -11.13
N ASP A 17 -4.72 -2.55 -10.03
CA ASP A 17 -3.72 -3.27 -9.24
C ASP A 17 -3.58 -4.71 -9.74
N ARG A 18 -2.64 -4.94 -10.68
CA ARG A 18 -2.27 -6.27 -11.19
C ARG A 18 -1.57 -7.18 -10.15
N VAL A 19 -1.86 -6.99 -8.86
CA VAL A 19 -1.34 -7.82 -7.75
C VAL A 19 -2.27 -9.02 -7.47
N PHE A 20 -3.55 -8.96 -7.85
CA PHE A 20 -4.57 -9.94 -7.41
C PHE A 20 -4.59 -11.29 -8.16
N VAL A 21 -3.77 -11.50 -9.19
CA VAL A 21 -3.82 -12.75 -10.00
C VAL A 21 -3.18 -13.96 -9.28
N LEU A 22 -2.54 -13.78 -8.11
CA LEU A 22 -1.73 -14.83 -7.49
C LEU A 22 -2.40 -15.77 -6.47
N SER A 23 -3.72 -15.75 -6.25
CA SER A 23 -4.33 -16.68 -5.26
C SER A 23 -4.84 -18.02 -5.79
N LYS A 24 -4.69 -18.35 -7.09
CA LYS A 24 -5.24 -19.60 -7.67
C LYS A 24 -4.24 -20.72 -8.02
N HIS A 25 -2.94 -20.58 -7.76
CA HIS A 25 -1.94 -21.56 -8.23
C HIS A 25 -0.98 -22.06 -7.14
N HIS A 26 -1.50 -22.42 -5.97
CA HIS A 26 -0.68 -22.90 -4.84
C HIS A 26 -0.20 -24.36 -4.95
N ALA A 27 -0.13 -24.96 -6.15
CA ALA A 27 0.24 -26.38 -6.30
C ALA A 27 1.18 -26.72 -7.48
N ILE A 28 1.76 -25.75 -8.21
CA ILE A 28 2.60 -26.08 -9.40
C ILE A 28 4.01 -25.45 -9.40
N HIS A 29 4.36 -24.56 -8.47
CA HIS A 29 5.55 -23.71 -8.63
C HIS A 29 6.76 -24.02 -7.71
N GLN A 30 7.13 -25.29 -7.50
CA GLN A 30 8.47 -25.59 -6.97
C GLN A 30 9.58 -25.57 -8.04
N ASN A 31 9.27 -25.35 -9.32
CA ASN A 31 10.26 -25.45 -10.40
C ASN A 31 10.17 -24.35 -11.49
N THR A 32 9.58 -23.20 -11.18
CA THR A 32 9.57 -22.02 -12.07
C THR A 32 10.07 -20.81 -11.30
N PHE A 33 11.34 -20.91 -10.93
CA PHE A 33 12.16 -19.81 -10.47
C PHE A 33 12.43 -18.88 -11.67
N TRP A 34 11.57 -17.86 -11.90
CA TRP A 34 11.87 -16.58 -12.59
C TRP A 34 10.58 -15.77 -12.82
N PRO A 35 10.38 -14.65 -12.09
CA PRO A 35 10.94 -13.32 -12.46
C PRO A 35 12.03 -12.69 -11.61
N PHE A 36 12.31 -13.24 -10.43
CA PHE A 36 12.87 -12.41 -9.35
C PHE A 36 14.29 -11.88 -9.62
N ALA A 37 15.06 -12.45 -10.54
CA ALA A 37 16.43 -12.00 -10.72
C ALA A 37 16.58 -10.75 -11.63
N SER A 38 15.51 -10.20 -12.23
CA SER A 38 15.54 -8.86 -12.85
C SER A 38 15.12 -7.76 -11.88
N ILE A 39 14.63 -8.13 -10.68
CA ILE A 39 14.42 -7.21 -9.55
C ILE A 39 15.76 -6.97 -8.80
N SER A 40 16.86 -7.58 -9.26
CA SER A 40 18.14 -7.54 -8.56
C SER A 40 18.84 -6.17 -8.55
N GLU A 41 18.48 -5.25 -9.45
CA GLU A 41 19.06 -3.90 -9.47
C GLU A 41 18.28 -2.86 -8.66
N LEU A 42 17.00 -3.10 -8.38
CA LEU A 42 16.15 -2.18 -7.62
C LEU A 42 16.01 -2.66 -6.17
N ASN A 43 16.07 -1.71 -5.24
CA ASN A 43 15.80 -1.98 -3.83
C ASN A 43 14.30 -2.09 -3.52
N HIS A 44 13.41 -2.12 -4.52
CA HIS A 44 11.96 -2.27 -4.38
C HIS A 44 11.34 -2.91 -5.64
N ILE A 45 10.06 -3.31 -5.54
CA ILE A 45 9.29 -3.92 -6.62
C ILE A 45 8.72 -2.82 -7.54
N PRO A 46 9.03 -2.87 -8.85
CA PRO A 46 8.60 -1.85 -9.78
C PRO A 46 7.07 -1.79 -9.96
N LEU A 47 6.57 -0.65 -10.45
CA LEU A 47 5.14 -0.46 -10.74
C LEU A 47 4.61 -1.47 -11.77
N THR A 48 5.41 -1.75 -12.81
CA THR A 48 5.11 -2.78 -13.82
C THR A 48 6.27 -3.75 -13.97
N TYR A 49 5.94 -4.97 -14.37
CA TYR A 49 6.89 -6.07 -14.51
C TYR A 49 8.02 -5.81 -15.50
N ASP A 50 7.70 -5.09 -16.57
CA ASP A 50 8.56 -4.72 -17.68
C ASP A 50 9.25 -3.37 -17.48
N SER A 51 9.01 -2.69 -16.36
CA SER A 51 9.63 -1.41 -16.08
C SER A 51 11.11 -1.58 -15.74
N VAL A 52 11.96 -1.00 -16.58
CA VAL A 52 13.38 -0.77 -16.31
C VAL A 52 13.64 0.55 -15.57
N THR A 53 12.58 1.31 -15.27
CA THR A 53 12.65 2.60 -14.58
C THR A 53 12.29 2.48 -13.10
N ASP A 54 12.93 3.31 -12.28
CA ASP A 54 12.74 3.48 -10.83
C ASP A 54 11.33 3.99 -10.52
N THR A 55 10.36 3.08 -10.55
CA THR A 55 8.93 3.34 -10.38
C THR A 55 8.43 2.43 -9.28
N PHE A 56 7.50 2.90 -8.44
CA PHE A 56 7.02 2.11 -7.31
C PHE A 56 5.51 2.20 -7.18
N SER A 57 4.95 1.31 -6.35
CA SER A 57 3.60 1.43 -5.80
C SER A 57 3.57 0.86 -4.39
N LEU A 58 2.70 1.40 -3.53
CA LEU A 58 2.49 0.87 -2.20
C LEU A 58 1.96 -0.57 -2.27
N LYS A 59 2.68 -1.51 -1.64
CA LYS A 59 2.26 -2.90 -1.51
C LYS A 59 1.36 -3.10 -0.29
N TYR A 60 0.34 -2.25 -0.15
CA TYR A 60 -0.55 -2.19 1.02
C TYR A 60 -1.29 -3.51 1.31
N ASN A 61 -1.57 -4.31 0.27
CA ASN A 61 -2.21 -5.63 0.45
C ASN A 61 -1.33 -6.65 1.19
N PHE A 62 -0.01 -6.45 1.26
CA PHE A 62 0.87 -7.33 2.01
C PHE A 62 0.61 -7.27 3.52
N ALA A 63 -0.08 -6.23 4.00
CA ALA A 63 -0.48 -6.15 5.40
C ALA A 63 -1.33 -7.33 5.84
N PHE A 64 -2.14 -7.89 4.94
CA PHE A 64 -2.97 -9.05 5.25
C PHE A 64 -2.15 -10.35 5.39
N ASP A 65 -1.02 -10.47 4.69
CA ASP A 65 -0.09 -11.58 4.90
C ASP A 65 0.48 -11.57 6.32
N ILE A 66 0.79 -10.38 6.83
CA ILE A 66 1.25 -10.17 8.21
C ILE A 66 0.13 -10.47 9.22
N LEU A 67 -1.08 -9.95 9.00
CA LEU A 67 -2.20 -10.15 9.92
C LEU A 67 -2.61 -11.61 10.03
N PHE A 68 -2.70 -12.32 8.89
CA PHE A 68 -3.11 -13.72 8.86
C PHE A 68 -1.96 -14.72 9.09
N GLY A 69 -0.71 -14.24 9.10
CA GLY A 69 0.46 -15.10 9.28
C GLY A 69 0.61 -16.15 8.18
N THR A 70 0.25 -15.81 6.94
CA THR A 70 0.29 -16.77 5.82
C THR A 70 1.68 -16.97 5.23
N ASP A 71 2.65 -16.12 5.59
CA ASP A 71 4.05 -16.15 5.14
C ASP A 71 4.18 -16.29 3.60
N LEU A 72 3.32 -15.59 2.85
CA LEU A 72 3.28 -15.61 1.38
C LEU A 72 4.40 -14.78 0.74
N PHE A 73 4.85 -13.72 1.41
CA PHE A 73 5.88 -12.82 0.88
C PHE A 73 7.12 -12.76 1.77
N ASP A 74 8.28 -12.57 1.15
CA ASP A 74 9.55 -12.50 1.86
C ASP A 74 9.66 -11.25 2.74
N LYS A 75 10.02 -11.44 4.01
CA LYS A 75 10.12 -10.37 5.01
C LYS A 75 11.24 -9.37 4.71
N THR A 76 12.33 -9.83 4.08
CA THR A 76 13.43 -8.94 3.67
C THR A 76 12.97 -8.01 2.54
N MET A 77 12.21 -8.54 1.59
CA MET A 77 11.58 -7.74 0.54
C MET A 77 10.58 -6.72 1.10
N MET A 78 9.75 -7.11 2.07
CA MET A 78 8.85 -6.16 2.76
C MET A 78 9.60 -5.02 3.47
N GLU A 79 10.70 -5.31 4.17
CA GLU A 79 11.52 -4.27 4.81
C GLU A 79 12.14 -3.29 3.80
N LYS A 80 12.59 -3.82 2.66
CA LYS A 80 13.12 -3.01 1.55
C LYS A 80 12.06 -2.08 0.94
N GLU A 81 10.83 -2.56 0.78
CA GLU A 81 9.70 -1.70 0.36
C GLU A 81 9.50 -0.54 1.34
N VAL A 82 9.52 -0.81 2.65
CA VAL A 82 9.34 0.24 3.67
C VAL A 82 10.49 1.24 3.66
N ASP A 83 11.73 0.78 3.44
CA ASP A 83 12.88 1.69 3.30
C ASP A 83 12.70 2.63 2.12
N HIS A 84 12.29 2.10 0.96
CA HIS A 84 12.00 2.91 -0.21
C HIS A 84 10.84 3.90 0.05
N TYR A 85 9.77 3.48 0.73
CA TYR A 85 8.65 4.36 1.09
C TYR A 85 9.09 5.55 1.95
N ILE A 86 10.05 5.34 2.86
CA ILE A 86 10.61 6.40 3.70
C ILE A 86 11.49 7.35 2.86
N GLU A 87 12.20 6.84 1.86
CA GLU A 87 13.03 7.66 0.96
C GLU A 87 12.18 8.59 0.09
N VAL A 88 11.04 8.11 -0.41
CA VAL A 88 10.13 8.87 -1.31
C VAL A 88 9.00 9.58 -0.57
N MET A 89 9.00 9.54 0.77
CA MET A 89 7.95 10.16 1.58
C MET A 89 7.95 11.69 1.44
N GLU A 90 6.76 12.28 1.33
CA GLU A 90 6.56 13.72 1.30
C GLU A 90 6.04 14.24 2.66
N GLU A 91 5.73 15.52 2.74
CA GLU A 91 5.41 16.21 3.99
C GLU A 91 4.26 15.59 4.78
N PHE A 92 3.22 15.12 4.09
CA PHE A 92 1.97 14.63 4.65
C PHE A 92 1.75 13.13 4.42
N GLY A 93 2.72 12.43 3.82
CA GLY A 93 2.61 10.99 3.64
C GLY A 93 3.47 10.42 2.52
N VAL A 94 3.28 9.13 2.27
CA VAL A 94 3.92 8.43 1.15
C VAL A 94 2.96 8.43 -0.04
N PRO A 95 3.40 8.84 -1.24
CA PRO A 95 2.60 8.70 -2.45
C PRO A 95 2.20 7.24 -2.72
N LEU A 96 1.05 7.06 -3.39
CA LEU A 96 0.53 5.74 -3.77
C LEU A 96 1.47 5.01 -4.73
N ASP A 97 2.07 5.77 -5.64
CA ASP A 97 2.98 5.32 -6.67
C ASP A 97 3.76 6.50 -7.24
N SER A 98 4.73 6.22 -8.11
CA SER A 98 5.63 7.23 -8.68
C SER A 98 4.99 8.21 -9.67
N ARG A 99 3.68 8.11 -9.97
CA ARG A 99 3.03 8.94 -11.02
C ARG A 99 2.46 10.26 -10.49
N SER A 100 2.29 10.39 -9.17
CA SER A 100 1.68 11.56 -8.56
C SER A 100 1.92 11.60 -7.05
N SER A 101 1.86 12.78 -6.44
CA SER A 101 1.85 12.96 -4.97
C SER A 101 0.55 12.50 -4.29
N ILE A 102 -0.34 11.81 -4.99
CA ILE A 102 -1.59 11.33 -4.39
C ILE A 102 -1.25 10.25 -3.36
N SER A 103 -1.82 10.37 -2.18
CA SER A 103 -1.66 9.45 -1.07
C SER A 103 -3.01 9.01 -0.51
N LYS A 104 -2.97 7.91 0.24
CA LYS A 104 -4.12 7.35 0.92
C LYS A 104 -3.82 7.02 2.38
N SER A 105 -4.58 7.56 3.33
CA SER A 105 -4.24 7.48 4.76
C SER A 105 -4.22 6.04 5.28
N ASP A 106 -5.29 5.27 5.06
CA ASP A 106 -5.40 3.88 5.48
C ASP A 106 -4.29 3.00 4.87
N TRP A 107 -3.99 3.16 3.59
CA TRP A 107 -2.96 2.36 2.91
C TRP A 107 -1.55 2.63 3.46
N GLN A 108 -1.26 3.84 3.90
CA GLN A 108 0.00 4.15 4.59
C GLN A 108 0.12 3.42 5.92
N LEU A 109 -0.98 3.30 6.67
CA LEU A 109 -0.98 2.52 7.91
C LEU A 109 -0.87 1.02 7.64
N PHE A 110 -1.37 0.55 6.50
CA PHE A 110 -1.19 -0.84 6.09
C PHE A 110 0.28 -1.13 5.80
N VAL A 111 0.98 -0.27 5.05
CA VAL A 111 2.41 -0.52 4.78
C VAL A 111 3.30 -0.42 6.03
N CYS A 112 2.85 0.26 7.09
CA CYS A 112 3.54 0.22 8.38
C CYS A 112 3.63 -1.20 8.97
N THR A 113 2.70 -2.12 8.65
CA THR A 113 2.77 -3.50 9.18
C THR A 113 3.89 -4.32 8.54
N LEU A 114 4.46 -3.84 7.42
CA LEU A 114 5.48 -4.56 6.64
C LEU A 114 6.86 -4.53 7.27
N THR A 115 7.06 -3.71 8.30
CA THR A 115 8.31 -3.61 9.05
C THR A 115 8.10 -3.98 10.51
N LYS A 116 9.13 -4.50 11.17
CA LYS A 116 9.16 -4.62 12.64
C LYS A 116 9.81 -3.44 13.34
N ASP A 117 10.42 -2.51 12.59
CA ASP A 117 11.10 -1.35 13.17
C ASP A 117 10.10 -0.28 13.62
N PRO A 118 9.95 -0.03 14.93
CA PRO A 118 9.01 0.97 15.44
C PRO A 118 9.34 2.39 14.97
N LYS A 119 10.61 2.71 14.67
CA LYS A 119 11.02 4.02 14.16
C LYS A 119 10.54 4.22 12.72
N LYS A 120 10.64 3.19 11.88
CA LYS A 120 10.11 3.22 10.50
C LYS A 120 8.59 3.41 10.51
N LYS A 121 7.87 2.62 11.33
CA LYS A 121 6.42 2.80 11.53
C LYS A 121 6.10 4.23 11.96
N GLN A 122 6.83 4.75 12.94
CA GLN A 122 6.63 6.10 13.47
C GLN A 122 6.80 7.18 12.43
N LYS A 123 7.80 7.11 11.56
CA LYS A 123 7.97 8.08 10.48
C LYS A 123 6.72 8.16 9.60
N ILE A 124 6.23 7.01 9.13
CA ILE A 124 5.10 6.93 8.21
C ILE A 124 3.81 7.41 8.88
N TYR A 125 3.43 6.85 10.05
CA TYR A 125 2.18 7.27 10.69
C TYR A 125 2.22 8.71 11.20
N SER A 126 3.41 9.25 11.50
CA SER A 126 3.53 10.66 11.93
C SER A 126 3.21 11.63 10.80
N ALA A 127 3.48 11.27 9.55
CA ALA A 127 3.11 12.06 8.38
C ALA A 127 1.58 12.08 8.20
N VAL A 128 0.90 10.94 8.37
CA VAL A 128 -0.57 10.88 8.38
C VAL A 128 -1.16 11.66 9.56
N ALA A 129 -0.55 11.58 10.74
CA ALA A 129 -0.97 12.36 11.90
C ALA A 129 -0.77 13.87 11.68
N LYS A 130 0.28 14.27 10.94
CA LYS A 130 0.51 15.66 10.52
C LYS A 130 -0.59 16.11 9.57
N TYR A 131 -0.93 15.30 8.56
CA TYR A 131 -2.03 15.57 7.65
C TYR A 131 -3.35 15.81 8.40
N LEU A 132 -3.69 14.96 9.37
CA LEU A 132 -4.89 15.12 10.19
C LEU A 132 -4.94 16.47 10.94
N ARG A 133 -3.79 16.99 11.39
CA ARG A 133 -3.72 18.23 12.19
C ARG A 133 -3.62 19.49 11.35
N GLU A 134 -2.88 19.42 10.24
CA GLU A 134 -2.36 20.60 9.53
C GLU A 134 -2.91 20.73 8.11
N SER A 135 -3.77 19.81 7.65
CA SER A 135 -4.38 19.92 6.32
C SER A 135 -5.06 21.29 6.14
N PRO A 136 -4.80 21.99 5.02
CA PRO A 136 -5.47 23.25 4.70
C PRO A 136 -6.95 23.06 4.34
N SER A 137 -7.38 21.82 4.09
CA SER A 137 -8.71 21.51 3.56
C SER A 137 -9.75 21.51 4.68
N ARG A 138 -10.86 22.21 4.48
CA ARG A 138 -11.96 22.32 5.46
C ARG A 138 -12.99 21.21 5.26
N VAL A 139 -12.52 19.97 5.28
CA VAL A 139 -13.34 18.75 5.16
C VAL A 139 -13.06 17.81 6.33
N PRO A 140 -13.98 16.88 6.67
CA PRO A 140 -13.67 15.81 7.61
C PRO A 140 -12.46 15.00 7.13
N PHE A 141 -11.73 14.36 8.05
CA PHE A 141 -10.53 13.57 7.76
C PHE A 141 -10.73 12.64 6.54
N SER A 142 -10.20 13.07 5.40
CA SER A 142 -10.37 12.38 4.12
C SER A 142 -9.27 11.36 3.91
N ASP A 143 -9.59 10.34 3.13
CA ASP A 143 -8.66 9.24 2.90
C ASP A 143 -7.85 9.40 1.63
N LEU A 144 -8.22 10.28 0.70
CA LEU A 144 -7.45 10.55 -0.52
C LEU A 144 -7.05 12.01 -0.62
N TYR A 145 -5.74 12.27 -0.59
CA TYR A 145 -5.18 13.61 -0.52
C TYR A 145 -3.83 13.67 -1.23
N PHE A 146 -3.28 14.86 -1.39
CA PHE A 146 -1.92 15.04 -1.91
C PHE A 146 -0.91 15.07 -0.76
N ALA A 147 0.08 14.18 -0.78
CA ALA A 147 1.09 14.00 0.25
C ALA A 147 2.11 15.16 0.31
N ASP A 148 2.29 15.90 -0.78
CA ASP A 148 3.12 17.10 -0.85
C ASP A 148 2.53 18.32 -0.11
N SER A 149 1.21 18.46 -0.11
CA SER A 149 0.51 19.70 0.27
C SER A 149 -0.60 19.50 1.30
N GLY A 150 -0.99 18.25 1.56
CA GLY A 150 -2.08 17.92 2.47
C GLY A 150 -3.45 18.35 1.93
N VAL A 151 -3.56 18.73 0.66
CA VAL A 151 -4.81 19.16 0.05
C VAL A 151 -5.70 17.95 -0.22
N HIS A 152 -6.96 18.02 0.19
CA HIS A 152 -7.98 17.03 -0.11
C HIS A 152 -8.14 16.88 -1.62
N ARG A 153 -8.21 15.64 -2.10
CA ARG A 153 -8.49 15.34 -3.50
C ARG A 153 -9.92 14.88 -3.72
N ASP A 154 -10.32 13.82 -3.03
CA ASP A 154 -11.63 13.17 -3.15
C ASP A 154 -11.90 12.40 -1.84
N PHE A 155 -12.77 11.39 -1.84
CA PHE A 155 -12.89 10.36 -0.81
C PHE A 155 -12.80 10.87 0.63
N GLN A 156 -13.94 11.36 1.12
CA GLN A 156 -14.14 11.82 2.48
C GLN A 156 -15.32 11.09 3.12
N ASN A 157 -15.32 11.01 4.46
CA ASN A 157 -16.42 10.43 5.24
C ASN A 157 -16.78 8.98 4.85
N ARG A 158 -15.77 8.14 4.61
CA ARG A 158 -15.93 6.74 4.23
C ARG A 158 -15.49 5.80 5.35
N THR A 159 -16.19 4.68 5.50
CA THR A 159 -15.89 3.66 6.53
C THR A 159 -14.51 3.02 6.37
N VAL A 160 -13.94 3.05 5.16
CA VAL A 160 -12.58 2.56 4.90
C VAL A 160 -11.51 3.25 5.75
N GLN A 161 -11.77 4.48 6.25
CA GLN A 161 -10.88 5.14 7.19
C GLN A 161 -10.65 4.36 8.49
N GLY A 162 -11.54 3.43 8.85
CA GLY A 162 -11.27 2.50 9.96
C GLY A 162 -9.98 1.69 9.78
N GLY A 163 -9.47 1.56 8.55
CA GLY A 163 -8.20 0.90 8.26
C GLY A 163 -6.98 1.52 8.98
N ILE A 164 -7.05 2.77 9.40
CA ILE A 164 -5.96 3.40 10.17
C ILE A 164 -5.64 2.67 11.48
N PHE A 165 -6.58 1.87 12.01
CA PHE A 165 -6.41 1.09 13.23
C PHE A 165 -5.71 -0.26 13.02
N ILE A 166 -5.25 -0.59 11.81
CA ILE A 166 -4.61 -1.89 11.50
C ILE A 166 -3.43 -2.23 12.42
N LEU A 167 -2.66 -1.22 12.86
CA LEU A 167 -1.52 -1.43 13.76
C LEU A 167 -1.94 -1.90 15.17
N LEU A 168 -3.18 -1.61 15.58
CA LEU A 168 -3.75 -2.18 16.80
C LEU A 168 -4.06 -3.67 16.61
N LEU A 169 -4.60 -4.05 15.44
CA LEU A 169 -4.88 -5.44 15.09
C LEU A 169 -3.59 -6.26 14.98
N GLU A 170 -2.56 -5.70 14.35
CA GLU A 170 -1.23 -6.32 14.26
C GLU A 170 -0.66 -6.62 15.66
N LYS A 171 -0.82 -5.68 16.60
CA LYS A 171 -0.29 -5.82 17.97
C LYS A 171 -1.05 -6.85 18.79
N GLU A 172 -2.38 -6.86 18.71
CA GLU A 172 -3.22 -7.77 19.51
C GLU A 172 -3.25 -9.19 18.93
N GLY A 173 -2.90 -9.33 17.65
CA GLY A 173 -3.13 -10.55 16.88
C GLY A 173 -4.61 -10.70 16.52
N LEU A 174 -4.90 -11.49 15.48
CA LEU A 174 -6.26 -11.94 15.19
C LEU A 174 -6.66 -12.98 16.24
N ARG A 175 -7.09 -12.50 17.41
CA ARG A 175 -7.61 -13.34 18.49
C ARG A 175 -8.84 -14.10 17.98
N GLY A 176 -8.72 -15.42 17.95
CA GLY A 176 -9.75 -16.37 17.53
C GLY A 176 -10.18 -17.29 18.67
N ASP A 177 -10.11 -16.80 19.90
CA ASP A 177 -10.56 -17.45 21.14
C ASP A 177 -11.94 -16.98 21.60
#